data_AF-A0A7S4II91-F1
#
_entry.id   AF-A0A7S4II91-F1
#
_cell.length_a   1.000
_cell.length_b   1.000
_cell.length_c   1.000
_cell.angle_alpha   90.00
_cell.angle_beta   90.00
_cell.angle_gamma   90.00
#
_symmetry.space_group_name_H-M   'P 1'
#
loop_
_entity.id
_entity.type
_entity.pdbx_description
1 polymer ?
#
loop_
_entity_poly.entity_id
_entity_poly.type
_entity_poly.pdbx_seq_one_letter_code
_entity_poly.pdbx_strand_id
1 'polypeptide(L)'
;AAAAATTPLNLVDALAAGLFLLLLVGEAIADRQMYIFQTEKYRRINAMEPLGPQYENGFIETGLWAYSRHPNYFCEVSMWWAFYLFSVAASGALLNWTLVGPIFLTGLFCLPRASLDVTEALSSRKYPAYEAYQLRVSRFLPLPPKAATGGVAAPLLLGWFMVGVAAATALSSEGLLPGAAGFGLGLNASA
;
A
#
# COMPACT_ATOMS: atom_id res chain seq x y z
N ALA A 1 20.25 26.54 -3.75
CA ALA A 1 20.17 26.73 -2.29
C ALA A 1 18.81 26.18 -1.86
N ALA A 2 18.78 25.18 -0.97
CA ALA A 2 17.52 24.82 -0.33
C ALA A 2 17.09 26.03 0.50
N ALA A 3 15.99 26.68 0.13
CA ALA A 3 15.43 27.76 0.92
C ALA A 3 15.20 27.20 2.34
N ALA A 4 15.71 27.89 3.35
CA ALA A 4 15.44 27.53 4.73
C ALA A 4 13.91 27.56 4.92
N ALA A 5 13.29 26.39 5.04
CA ALA A 5 11.87 26.28 5.27
C ALA A 5 11.57 26.92 6.63
N THR A 6 10.89 28.07 6.61
CA THR A 6 10.49 28.80 7.81
C THR A 6 9.23 28.23 8.46
N THR A 7 8.63 27.21 7.84
CA THR A 7 7.40 26.58 8.30
C THR A 7 7.71 25.65 9.47
N PRO A 8 7.12 25.87 10.67
CA PRO A 8 7.28 24.95 11.79
C PRO A 8 6.57 23.62 11.51
N LEU A 9 7.00 22.56 12.21
CA LEU A 9 6.33 21.26 12.17
C LEU A 9 4.86 21.42 12.55
N ASN A 10 3.98 20.78 11.79
CA ASN A 10 2.54 20.85 11.97
C ASN A 10 1.92 19.45 12.09
N LEU A 11 0.59 19.39 12.22
CA LEU A 11 -0.14 18.14 12.38
C LEU A 11 0.02 17.20 11.17
N VAL A 12 0.13 17.74 9.96
CA VAL A 12 0.32 16.93 8.74
C VAL A 12 1.66 16.21 8.79
N ASP A 13 2.72 16.85 9.29
CA ASP A 13 4.03 16.21 9.48
C ASP A 13 3.95 15.05 10.49
N ALA A 14 3.22 15.26 11.60
CA ALA A 14 3.04 14.22 12.61
C ALA A 14 2.22 13.03 12.08
N LEU A 15 1.16 13.29 11.31
CA LEU A 15 0.34 12.26 10.67
C LEU A 15 1.14 11.50 9.59
N ALA A 16 1.91 12.22 8.77
CA ALA A 16 2.79 11.63 7.76
C ALA A 16 3.84 10.72 8.38
N ALA A 17 4.50 11.17 9.46
CA ALA A 17 5.48 10.39 10.20
C ALA A 17 4.84 9.14 10.84
N GLY A 18 3.67 9.30 11.49
CA GLY A 18 2.95 8.18 12.09
C GLY A 18 2.53 7.13 11.06
N LEU A 19 2.00 7.57 9.92
CA LEU A 19 1.62 6.68 8.82
C LEU A 19 2.84 5.97 8.23
N PHE A 20 3.95 6.70 8.00
CA PHE A 20 5.18 6.12 7.50
C PHE A 20 5.72 5.03 8.44
N LEU A 21 5.80 5.31 9.74
CA LEU A 21 6.28 4.33 10.73
C LEU A 21 5.37 3.11 10.83
N LEU A 22 4.05 3.29 10.76
CA LEU A 22 3.09 2.18 10.73
C LEU A 22 3.34 1.27 9.53
N LEU A 23 3.52 1.86 8.35
CA LEU A 23 3.77 1.11 7.11
C LEU A 23 5.14 0.43 7.12
N LEU A 24 6.18 1.08 7.66
CA LEU A 24 7.50 0.49 7.84
C LEU A 24 7.46 -0.74 8.74
N VAL A 25 6.71 -0.66 9.85
CA VAL A 25 6.48 -1.82 10.73
C VAL A 25 5.70 -2.91 9.99
N GLY A 26 4.68 -2.55 9.21
CA GLY A 26 3.92 -3.48 8.38
C GLY A 26 4.80 -4.24 7.38
N GLU A 27 5.68 -3.52 6.68
CA GLU A 27 6.66 -4.10 5.76
C GLU A 27 7.62 -5.05 6.48
N ALA A 28 8.22 -4.59 7.59
CA ALA A 28 9.15 -5.40 8.37
C ALA A 28 8.50 -6.71 8.87
N ILE A 29 7.22 -6.67 9.25
CA ILE A 29 6.46 -7.87 9.61
C ILE A 29 6.27 -8.78 8.39
N ALA A 30 5.86 -8.25 7.25
CA ALA A 30 5.63 -9.02 6.03
C ALA A 30 6.91 -9.72 5.55
N ASP A 31 8.03 -9.00 5.54
CA ASP A 31 9.34 -9.51 5.16
C ASP A 31 9.84 -10.55 6.16
N ARG A 32 9.67 -10.31 7.47
CA ARG A 32 10.03 -11.29 8.50
C ARG A 32 9.23 -12.58 8.35
N GLN A 33 7.93 -12.50 8.05
CA GLN A 33 7.10 -13.66 7.77
C GLN A 33 7.63 -14.47 6.57
N MET A 34 7.95 -13.79 5.46
CA MET A 34 8.53 -14.42 4.27
C MET A 34 9.91 -15.04 4.56
N TYR A 35 10.78 -14.32 5.26
CA TYR A 35 12.12 -14.78 5.62
C TYR A 35 12.07 -16.05 6.47
N ILE A 36 11.23 -16.08 7.51
CA ILE A 36 11.06 -17.26 8.37
C ILE A 36 10.55 -18.44 7.53
N PHE A 37 9.55 -18.21 6.68
CA PHE A 37 8.99 -19.25 5.83
C PHE A 37 10.03 -19.85 4.88
N GLN A 38 10.77 -19.01 4.14
CA GLN A 38 11.76 -19.47 3.17
C GLN A 38 12.92 -20.17 3.87
N THR A 39 13.44 -19.60 4.96
CA THR A 39 14.54 -20.18 5.74
C THR A 39 14.19 -21.60 6.20
N GLU A 40 13.01 -21.79 6.79
CA GLU A 40 12.59 -23.11 7.28
C GLU A 40 12.30 -24.09 6.13
N LYS A 41 11.66 -23.63 5.05
CA LYS A 41 11.43 -24.46 3.85
C LYS A 41 12.74 -25.00 3.29
N TYR A 42 13.74 -24.13 3.10
CA TYR A 42 15.03 -24.55 2.55
C TYR A 42 15.86 -25.37 3.54
N ARG A 43 15.76 -25.12 4.85
CA ARG A 43 16.36 -25.98 5.87
C ARG A 43 15.86 -27.42 5.73
N ARG A 44 14.55 -27.62 5.62
CA ARG A 44 13.93 -28.95 5.46
C ARG A 44 14.34 -29.63 4.15
N ILE A 45 14.33 -28.91 3.04
CA ILE A 45 14.76 -29.42 1.73
C ILE A 45 16.21 -29.93 1.80
N ASN A 46 17.10 -29.13 2.40
CA ASN A 46 18.52 -29.48 2.51
C ASN A 46 18.76 -30.65 3.47
N ALA A 47 17.93 -30.80 4.50
CA ALA A 47 17.97 -31.91 5.45
C ALA A 47 17.22 -33.17 4.97
N MET A 48 16.59 -33.13 3.78
CA MET A 48 15.70 -34.19 3.26
C MET A 48 14.55 -34.53 4.22
N GLU A 49 14.09 -33.56 4.99
CA GLU A 49 12.94 -33.68 5.89
C GLU A 49 11.63 -33.47 5.13
N PRO A 50 10.52 -34.10 5.57
CA PRO A 50 9.20 -33.79 5.01
C PRO A 50 8.86 -32.31 5.23
N LEU A 51 8.44 -31.64 4.16
CA LEU A 51 8.03 -30.22 4.20
C LEU A 51 6.88 -30.00 5.19
N GLY A 52 5.90 -30.89 5.19
CA GLY A 52 4.69 -30.76 5.98
C GLY A 52 3.70 -29.73 5.41
N PRO A 53 2.46 -29.70 5.92
CA PRO A 53 1.32 -29.06 5.26
C PRO A 53 1.50 -27.56 5.06
N GLN A 54 2.26 -26.89 5.94
CA GLN A 54 2.50 -25.45 5.84
C GLN A 54 3.43 -25.07 4.68
N TYR A 55 4.33 -25.96 4.26
CA TYR A 55 5.38 -25.67 3.27
C TYR A 55 5.19 -26.39 1.95
N GLU A 56 4.23 -27.33 1.87
CA GLU A 56 3.92 -28.15 0.70
C GLU A 56 3.58 -27.32 -0.55
N ASN A 57 2.83 -26.23 -0.39
CA ASN A 57 2.52 -25.34 -1.51
C ASN A 57 3.74 -24.53 -2.00
N GLY A 58 4.80 -24.44 -1.18
CA GLY A 58 6.07 -23.79 -1.54
C GLY A 58 6.09 -22.27 -1.39
N PHE A 59 4.97 -21.64 -1.04
CA PHE A 59 4.85 -20.21 -0.78
C PHE A 59 4.01 -19.94 0.49
N ILE A 60 4.19 -18.75 1.07
CA ILE A 60 3.48 -18.35 2.29
C ILE A 60 2.06 -17.88 1.96
N GLU A 61 1.10 -18.35 2.76
CA GLU A 61 -0.34 -18.09 2.60
C GLU A 61 -1.01 -17.57 3.89
N THR A 62 -0.21 -17.33 4.93
CA THR A 62 -0.66 -17.01 6.30
C THR A 62 -0.14 -15.65 6.75
N GLY A 63 -0.67 -15.13 7.85
CA GLY A 63 -0.30 -13.80 8.34
C GLY A 63 -0.78 -12.71 7.38
N LEU A 64 0.09 -11.73 7.08
CA LEU A 64 -0.25 -10.64 6.16
C LEU A 64 -0.45 -11.15 4.72
N TRP A 65 0.20 -12.25 4.38
CA TRP A 65 0.09 -12.90 3.06
C TRP A 65 -1.29 -13.53 2.84
N ALA A 66 -2.10 -13.73 3.88
CA ALA A 66 -3.49 -14.17 3.71
C ALA A 66 -4.42 -13.08 3.14
N TYR A 67 -4.02 -11.81 3.23
CA TYR A 67 -4.84 -10.65 2.84
C TYR A 67 -4.36 -9.97 1.56
N SER A 68 -3.05 -10.01 1.30
CA SER A 68 -2.45 -9.57 0.05
C SER A 68 -1.37 -10.55 -0.36
N ARG A 69 -1.24 -10.79 -1.66
CA ARG A 69 -0.14 -11.59 -2.19
C ARG A 69 1.19 -10.86 -2.17
N HIS A 70 1.19 -9.54 -1.98
CA HIS A 70 2.39 -8.69 -1.88
C HIS A 70 2.21 -7.61 -0.81
N PRO A 71 2.05 -7.98 0.48
CA PRO A 71 1.77 -7.04 1.56
C PRO A 71 2.94 -6.09 1.82
N ASN A 72 4.18 -6.54 1.62
CA ASN A 72 5.38 -5.70 1.70
C ASN A 72 5.41 -4.65 0.59
N TYR A 73 5.06 -5.00 -0.65
CA TYR A 73 4.99 -4.04 -1.76
C TYR A 73 3.91 -2.98 -1.52
N PHE A 74 2.78 -3.37 -0.93
CA PHE A 74 1.75 -2.42 -0.53
C PHE A 74 2.27 -1.41 0.51
N CYS A 75 3.01 -1.89 1.51
CA CYS A 75 3.62 -1.03 2.52
C CYS A 75 4.64 -0.07 1.89
N GLU A 76 5.56 -0.58 1.08
CA GLU A 76 6.58 0.21 0.38
C GLU A 76 5.92 1.31 -0.45
N VAL A 77 5.04 0.98 -1.39
CA VAL A 77 4.36 1.98 -2.23
C VAL A 77 3.62 3.00 -1.38
N SER A 78 2.91 2.57 -0.33
CA SER A 78 2.17 3.47 0.57
C SER A 78 3.09 4.38 1.39
N MET A 79 4.29 3.93 1.75
CA MET A 79 5.28 4.75 2.47
C MET A 79 5.72 5.94 1.63
N TRP A 80 5.84 5.77 0.31
CA TRP A 80 6.17 6.88 -0.58
C TRP A 80 5.04 7.90 -0.73
N TRP A 81 3.79 7.43 -0.66
CA TRP A 81 2.64 8.34 -0.55
C TRP A 81 2.60 9.05 0.80
N ALA A 82 2.95 8.38 1.90
CA ALA A 82 3.09 9.01 3.21
C ALA A 82 4.24 10.04 3.23
N PHE A 83 5.36 9.71 2.59
CA PHE A 83 6.50 10.61 2.45
C PHE A 83 6.16 11.86 1.63
N TYR A 84 5.31 11.71 0.60
CA TYR A 84 4.80 12.84 -0.17
C TYR A 84 4.00 13.85 0.67
N LEU A 85 3.34 13.41 1.75
CA LEU A 85 2.59 14.32 2.63
C LEU A 85 3.49 15.37 3.30
N PHE A 86 4.78 15.11 3.52
CA PHE A 86 5.72 16.15 3.99
C PHE A 86 5.92 17.26 2.95
N SER A 87 5.93 16.92 1.67
CA SER A 87 5.99 17.92 0.60
C SER A 87 4.71 18.75 0.53
N VAL A 88 3.54 18.11 0.74
CA VAL A 88 2.26 18.82 0.85
C VAL A 88 2.26 19.77 2.06
N ALA A 89 2.73 19.32 3.21
CA ALA A 89 2.85 20.14 4.43
C ALA A 89 3.79 21.34 4.23
N ALA A 90 4.94 21.13 3.57
CA ALA A 90 5.92 22.17 3.33
C ALA A 90 5.49 23.19 2.25
N SER A 91 4.81 22.72 1.19
CA SER A 91 4.38 23.58 0.08
C SER A 91 3.02 24.25 0.30
N GLY A 92 2.19 23.72 1.21
CA GLY A 92 0.80 24.13 1.39
C GLY A 92 -0.12 23.75 0.22
N ALA A 93 0.38 22.98 -0.75
CA ALA A 93 -0.34 22.59 -1.96
C ALA A 93 -0.43 21.07 -2.08
N LEU A 94 -1.66 20.57 -2.27
CA LEU A 94 -1.93 19.13 -2.49
C LEU A 94 -1.29 18.59 -3.76
N LEU A 95 -1.07 19.44 -4.77
CA LEU A 95 -0.39 19.09 -6.01
C LEU A 95 0.88 19.91 -6.14
N ASN A 96 2.01 19.21 -6.24
CA ASN A 96 3.31 19.82 -6.48
C ASN A 96 4.20 18.84 -7.24
N TRP A 97 5.32 19.32 -7.78
CA TRP A 97 6.20 18.53 -8.66
C TRP A 97 6.72 17.23 -8.01
N THR A 98 6.87 17.17 -6.69
CA THR A 98 7.40 15.97 -6.02
C THR A 98 6.42 14.80 -6.02
N LEU A 99 5.17 15.01 -6.45
CA LEU A 99 4.17 13.96 -6.70
C LEU A 99 4.66 12.94 -7.74
N VAL A 100 5.61 13.33 -8.61
CA VAL A 100 6.24 12.43 -9.57
C VAL A 100 6.89 11.21 -8.89
N GLY A 101 7.41 11.36 -7.68
CA GLY A 101 8.08 10.29 -6.92
C GLY A 101 7.16 9.10 -6.61
N PRO A 102 6.12 9.26 -5.78
CA PRO A 102 5.20 8.18 -5.46
C PRO A 102 4.44 7.64 -6.68
N ILE A 103 4.12 8.47 -7.68
CA ILE A 103 3.50 8.01 -8.94
C ILE A 103 4.45 7.08 -9.69
N PHE A 104 5.70 7.49 -9.87
CA PHE A 104 6.70 6.70 -10.58
C PHE A 104 6.93 5.35 -9.90
N LEU A 105 7.07 5.34 -8.57
CA LEU A 105 7.24 4.10 -7.83
C LEU A 105 5.99 3.21 -7.90
N THR A 106 4.79 3.78 -7.75
CA THR A 106 3.54 3.03 -7.97
C THR A 106 3.54 2.40 -9.36
N GLY A 107 4.05 3.10 -10.37
CA GLY A 107 4.22 2.59 -11.73
C GLY A 107 5.15 1.38 -11.82
N LEU A 108 6.33 1.44 -11.19
CA LEU A 108 7.32 0.36 -11.16
C LEU A 108 6.81 -0.94 -10.51
N PHE A 109 5.81 -0.83 -9.64
CA PHE A 109 5.22 -1.98 -8.97
C PHE A 109 3.94 -2.47 -9.67
N CYS A 110 3.04 -1.57 -10.03
CA CYS A 110 1.65 -1.88 -10.36
C CYS A 110 1.29 -1.82 -11.85
N LEU A 111 2.11 -1.19 -12.70
CA LEU A 111 1.81 -1.16 -14.14
C LEU A 111 1.92 -2.55 -14.77
N PRO A 112 1.27 -2.77 -15.93
CA PRO A 112 1.43 -4.01 -16.68
C PRO A 112 2.91 -4.31 -16.96
N ARG A 113 3.32 -5.56 -16.72
CA ARG A 113 4.69 -6.08 -16.84
C ARG A 113 5.70 -5.48 -15.86
N ALA A 114 5.24 -4.74 -14.86
CA ALA A 114 6.07 -4.22 -13.79
C ALA A 114 6.33 -5.31 -12.71
N SER A 115 6.92 -4.91 -11.59
CA SER A 115 7.43 -5.85 -10.56
C SER A 115 6.40 -6.88 -10.11
N LEU A 116 5.14 -6.48 -9.85
CA LEU A 116 4.09 -7.42 -9.43
C LEU A 116 3.81 -8.49 -10.50
N ASP A 117 3.69 -8.13 -11.78
CA ASP A 117 3.40 -9.10 -12.85
C ASP A 117 4.55 -10.09 -13.03
N VAL A 118 5.79 -9.59 -12.94
CA VAL A 118 6.99 -10.43 -13.05
C VAL A 118 7.05 -11.45 -11.91
N THR A 119 6.86 -11.02 -10.66
CA THR A 119 6.92 -11.91 -9.50
C THR A 119 5.79 -12.94 -9.50
N GLU A 120 4.58 -12.54 -9.89
CA GLU A 120 3.43 -13.45 -10.01
C GLU A 120 3.68 -14.49 -11.11
N ALA A 121 4.18 -14.09 -12.28
CA ALA A 121 4.49 -15.01 -13.37
C ALA A 121 5.58 -16.02 -13.01
N LEU A 122 6.64 -15.57 -12.30
CA LEU A 122 7.67 -16.47 -11.79
C LEU A 122 7.10 -17.46 -10.76
N SER A 123 6.20 -17.01 -9.90
CA SER A 123 5.57 -17.84 -8.87
C SER A 123 4.63 -18.88 -9.48
N SER A 124 3.77 -18.51 -10.43
CA SER A 124 2.89 -19.44 -11.15
C SER A 124 3.69 -20.50 -11.92
N ARG A 125 4.83 -20.14 -12.52
CA ARG A 125 5.72 -21.10 -13.19
C ARG A 125 6.37 -22.09 -12.22
N LYS A 126 6.65 -21.64 -10.99
CA LYS A 126 7.36 -22.43 -9.98
C LYS A 126 6.43 -23.31 -9.15
N TYR A 127 5.22 -22.83 -8.83
CA TYR A 127 4.30 -23.47 -7.90
C TYR A 127 2.92 -23.66 -8.56
N PRO A 128 2.54 -24.90 -8.94
CA PRO A 128 1.25 -25.17 -9.57
C PRO A 128 0.03 -24.72 -8.75
N ALA A 129 0.11 -24.79 -7.41
CA ALA A 129 -0.97 -24.37 -6.52
C ALA A 129 -1.15 -22.84 -6.45
N TYR A 130 -0.22 -22.05 -6.99
CA TYR A 130 -0.24 -20.59 -6.88
C TYR A 130 -1.41 -19.96 -7.64
N GLU A 131 -1.87 -20.57 -8.73
CA GLU A 131 -3.04 -20.07 -9.47
C GLU A 131 -4.31 -20.08 -8.60
N ALA A 132 -4.52 -21.12 -7.80
CA ALA A 132 -5.63 -21.19 -6.85
C ALA A 132 -5.51 -20.10 -5.77
N TYR A 133 -4.29 -19.79 -5.34
CA TYR A 133 -4.01 -18.70 -4.41
C TYR A 133 -4.31 -17.31 -5.03
N GLN A 134 -4.00 -17.12 -6.31
CA GLN A 134 -4.31 -15.88 -7.04
C GLN A 134 -5.81 -15.58 -7.14
N LEU A 135 -6.64 -16.61 -7.18
CA LEU A 135 -8.10 -16.45 -7.26
C LEU A 135 -8.72 -16.02 -5.92
N ARG A 136 -8.11 -16.42 -4.79
CA ARG A 136 -8.67 -16.21 -3.45
C ARG A 136 -8.13 -14.98 -2.71
N VAL A 137 -6.84 -14.66 -2.87
CA VAL A 137 -6.19 -13.56 -2.14
C VAL A 137 -6.03 -12.36 -3.06
N SER A 138 -6.17 -11.14 -2.55
CA SER A 138 -5.96 -9.92 -3.33
C SER A 138 -4.52 -9.77 -3.80
N ARG A 139 -4.33 -9.26 -5.03
CA ARG A 139 -2.99 -9.10 -5.62
C ARG A 139 -2.11 -8.10 -4.85
N PHE A 140 -2.65 -6.95 -4.46
CA PHE A 140 -1.85 -5.83 -3.95
C PHE A 140 -2.47 -5.22 -2.70
N LEU A 141 -3.73 -4.77 -2.78
CA LEU A 141 -4.44 -4.21 -1.64
C LEU A 141 -4.71 -5.31 -0.59
N PRO A 142 -4.50 -5.06 0.71
CA PRO A 142 -4.79 -6.04 1.77
C PRO A 142 -6.31 -6.15 1.97
N LEU A 143 -6.92 -7.15 1.33
CA LEU A 143 -8.36 -7.40 1.40
C LEU A 143 -8.60 -8.79 2.01
N PRO A 144 -9.69 -8.99 2.77
CA PRO A 144 -10.06 -10.33 3.22
C PRO A 144 -10.13 -11.32 2.05
N PRO A 145 -9.62 -12.55 2.22
CA PRO A 145 -9.64 -13.53 1.15
C PRO A 145 -11.09 -13.85 0.75
N LYS A 146 -11.31 -14.06 -0.54
CA LYS A 146 -12.62 -14.49 -1.04
C LYS A 146 -12.91 -15.88 -0.45
N ALA A 147 -14.06 -16.00 0.22
CA ALA A 147 -14.57 -17.30 0.65
C ALA A 147 -14.71 -18.20 -0.59
N ALA A 148 -14.34 -19.48 -0.45
CA ALA A 148 -14.68 -20.48 -1.44
C ALA A 148 -16.21 -20.67 -1.43
N THR A 149 -16.92 -19.84 -2.19
CA THR A 149 -18.38 -19.83 -2.41
C THR A 149 -19.26 -20.14 -1.19
N GLY A 150 -19.78 -19.09 -0.54
CA GLY A 150 -20.94 -19.21 0.35
C GLY A 150 -21.07 -18.08 1.37
N GLY A 151 -21.95 -17.11 1.10
CA GLY A 151 -22.57 -16.29 2.14
C GLY A 151 -22.08 -14.85 2.29
N VAL A 152 -22.92 -13.95 1.75
CA VAL A 152 -23.24 -12.57 2.17
C VAL A 152 -22.09 -11.57 2.42
N ALA A 153 -22.04 -10.58 1.52
CA ALA A 153 -21.24 -9.38 1.61
C ALA A 153 -21.56 -8.54 2.86
N ALA A 154 -20.55 -7.86 3.42
CA ALA A 154 -20.78 -6.54 3.98
C ALA A 154 -19.50 -5.67 3.98
N PRO A 155 -19.64 -4.35 3.81
CA PRO A 155 -18.62 -3.44 3.35
C PRO A 155 -17.91 -2.75 4.51
N LEU A 156 -16.59 -2.90 4.62
CA LEU A 156 -15.78 -2.07 5.52
C LEU A 156 -14.56 -1.44 4.82
N LEU A 157 -14.38 -1.68 3.52
CA LEU A 157 -13.18 -1.25 2.78
C LEU A 157 -13.35 0.05 2.01
N LEU A 158 -14.58 0.58 1.90
CA LEU A 158 -14.77 1.99 1.52
C LEU A 158 -14.32 2.91 2.67
N GLY A 159 -14.29 2.43 3.92
CA GLY A 159 -13.94 3.23 5.10
C GLY A 159 -12.51 3.76 5.10
N TRP A 160 -11.51 2.93 4.78
CA TRP A 160 -10.10 3.35 4.86
C TRP A 160 -9.65 4.23 3.68
N PHE A 161 -10.18 4.00 2.48
CA PHE A 161 -9.93 4.87 1.34
C PHE A 161 -10.65 6.22 1.49
N MET A 162 -11.87 6.21 2.07
CA MET A 162 -12.58 7.44 2.41
C MET A 162 -11.99 8.16 3.62
N VAL A 163 -11.26 7.50 4.54
CA VAL A 163 -10.53 8.22 5.61
C VAL A 163 -9.38 9.04 5.04
N GLY A 164 -8.69 8.57 4.00
CA GLY A 164 -7.66 9.36 3.30
C GLY A 164 -8.23 10.56 2.54
N VAL A 165 -9.36 10.36 1.83
CA VAL A 165 -10.06 11.44 1.09
C VAL A 165 -10.80 12.39 2.04
N ALA A 166 -11.38 11.89 3.13
CA ALA A 166 -12.03 12.67 4.18
C ALA A 166 -11.02 13.47 5.01
N ALA A 167 -9.83 12.92 5.29
CA ALA A 167 -8.76 13.69 5.91
C ALA A 167 -8.30 14.83 4.99
N ALA A 168 -8.13 14.57 3.68
CA ALA A 168 -7.78 15.60 2.71
C ALA A 168 -8.87 16.68 2.53
N THR A 169 -10.16 16.31 2.64
CA THR A 169 -11.28 17.27 2.54
C THR A 169 -11.58 17.99 3.86
N ALA A 170 -11.43 17.34 5.02
CA ALA A 170 -11.55 17.95 6.34
C ALA A 170 -10.43 18.97 6.61
N LEU A 171 -9.21 18.68 6.15
CA LEU A 171 -8.09 19.65 6.16
C LEU A 171 -8.37 20.87 5.27
N SER A 172 -9.25 20.74 4.28
CA SER A 172 -9.68 21.86 3.42
C SER A 172 -10.85 22.65 4.03
N SER A 173 -11.69 22.05 4.88
CA SER A 173 -12.87 22.70 5.46
C SER A 173 -12.61 23.48 6.74
N GLU A 174 -11.52 23.20 7.45
CA GLU A 174 -11.18 23.83 8.75
C GLU A 174 -10.40 25.15 8.63
N GLY A 175 -10.25 25.72 7.42
CA GLY A 175 -9.57 27.01 7.23
C GLY A 175 -8.09 27.03 7.66
N LEU A 176 -7.48 25.86 7.85
CA LEU A 176 -6.11 25.70 8.35
C LEU A 176 -5.02 25.93 7.27
N LEU A 177 -5.43 26.21 6.03
CA LEU A 177 -4.58 26.64 4.92
C LEU A 177 -4.95 28.07 4.53
N PRO A 178 -4.14 29.10 4.86
CA PRO A 178 -4.36 30.44 4.33
C PRO A 178 -4.03 30.43 2.83
N GLY A 179 -5.06 30.38 1.97
CA GLY A 179 -4.87 30.50 0.51
C GLY A 179 -5.94 29.87 -0.39
N ALA A 180 -6.88 29.07 0.12
CA ALA A 180 -7.88 28.38 -0.73
C ALA A 180 -9.19 29.18 -0.95
N ALA A 181 -9.17 30.51 -0.81
CA ALA A 181 -10.29 31.37 -1.21
C ALA A 181 -10.11 31.79 -2.68
N GLY A 182 -10.55 30.95 -3.62
CA GLY A 182 -10.45 31.31 -5.02
C GLY A 182 -10.71 30.20 -6.05
N PHE A 183 -11.68 29.31 -5.82
CA PHE A 183 -12.22 28.52 -6.93
C PHE A 183 -13.75 28.49 -6.85
N GLY A 184 -14.34 29.67 -7.03
CA GLY A 184 -15.74 29.79 -7.39
C GLY A 184 -15.90 29.27 -8.82
N LEU A 185 -16.59 28.14 -8.98
CA LEU A 185 -17.16 27.73 -10.26
C LEU A 185 -18.18 28.80 -10.67
N GLY A 186 -17.71 29.80 -11.42
CA GLY A 186 -18.56 30.76 -12.12
C GLY A 186 -19.32 30.04 -13.24
N LEU A 187 -20.39 29.35 -12.89
CA LEU A 187 -21.47 29.07 -13.82
C LEU A 187 -22.17 30.40 -14.09
N ASN A 188 -21.67 31.12 -15.10
CA ASN A 188 -22.36 32.28 -15.63
C ASN A 188 -23.53 31.77 -16.47
N ALA A 189 -24.71 31.68 -15.84
CA ALA A 189 -25.98 31.54 -16.54
C ALA A 189 -26.50 32.95 -16.84
N SER A 190 -26.36 33.39 -18.09
CA SER A 190 -27.15 34.50 -18.63
C SER A 190 -27.09 34.59 -20.15
N ALA A 191 -28.30 34.56 -20.74
CA ALA A 191 -28.72 34.87 -22.12
C ALA A 191 -28.45 33.82 -23.21
#